data_AF-A0A3N4KVJ1-F1
#
_entry.id   AF-A0A3N4KVJ1-F1
#
_cell.length_a   1.000
_cell.length_b   1.000
_cell.length_c   1.000
_cell.angle_alpha   90.00
_cell.angle_beta   90.00
_cell.angle_gamma   90.00
#
_symmetry.space_group_name_H-M   'P 1'
#
loop_
_entity.id
_entity.type
_entity.pdbx_description
1 polymer ?
#
loop_
_entity_poly.entity_id
_entity_poly.type
_entity_poly.pdbx_seq_one_letter_code
_entity_poly.pdbx_strand_id
1 'polypeptide(L)'
;MASQSSESEPVPELTISSTTSEDEMLAGHKLITDSVAQQRATIVRSLLYGQPHLTIPPYILFLSWLCSKNNIPTALLFCAGCTIAILSAVGRFTDGYIAEAEKLGSKRGYEAMMKTEGHEIVVARWGPEKEVIGVAVVKIGEERGVLKALAVRLRYRKHGVGRGLLEEAVRVVRAKVGAEAPVVFADHHPNSFRLASVPKVFNTVFDKEEAKARAMLNDVAKIQPV
;
A
#
# COMPACT_ATOMS: atom_id res chain seq x y z
N MET A 1 47.32 -24.68 -16.01
CA MET A 1 45.94 -24.75 -15.48
C MET A 1 45.80 -23.64 -14.47
N ALA A 2 45.27 -22.49 -14.90
CA ALA A 2 45.04 -21.34 -14.04
C ALA A 2 43.63 -21.48 -13.44
N SER A 3 43.56 -21.66 -12.12
CA SER A 3 42.30 -21.63 -11.38
C SER A 3 41.86 -20.17 -11.27
N GLN A 4 40.81 -19.81 -11.99
CA GLN A 4 40.08 -18.56 -11.79
C GLN A 4 39.37 -18.64 -10.44
N SER A 5 39.81 -17.81 -9.50
CA SER A 5 39.06 -17.46 -8.29
C SER A 5 37.80 -16.70 -8.70
N SER A 6 36.63 -17.31 -8.50
CA SER A 6 35.33 -16.65 -8.65
C SER A 6 35.20 -15.55 -7.59
N GLU A 7 35.43 -14.32 -8.00
CA GLU A 7 35.15 -13.10 -7.25
C GLU A 7 33.64 -13.05 -7.00
N SER A 8 33.22 -13.32 -5.76
CA SER A 8 31.82 -13.25 -5.36
C SER A 8 31.38 -11.79 -5.41
N GLU A 9 30.52 -11.43 -6.36
CA GLU A 9 29.86 -10.12 -6.33
C GLU A 9 29.21 -9.89 -4.96
N PRO A 10 29.40 -8.71 -4.34
CA PRO A 10 28.84 -8.43 -3.02
C PRO A 10 27.32 -8.49 -3.11
N VAL A 11 26.71 -9.40 -2.35
CA VAL A 11 25.26 -9.50 -2.24
C VAL A 11 24.72 -8.13 -1.80
N PRO A 12 23.77 -7.53 -2.53
CA PRO A 12 23.24 -6.22 -2.19
C PRO A 12 22.59 -6.25 -0.80
N GLU A 13 23.11 -5.41 0.10
CA GLU A 13 22.67 -5.38 1.51
C GLU A 13 21.43 -4.50 1.69
N LEU A 14 20.48 -4.97 2.51
CA LEU A 14 19.31 -4.19 2.93
C LEU A 14 19.71 -3.35 4.14
N THR A 15 19.67 -2.02 4.02
CA THR A 15 19.94 -1.13 5.14
C THR A 15 18.68 -0.34 5.50
N ILE A 16 18.26 -0.41 6.76
CA ILE A 16 17.11 0.33 7.29
C ILE A 16 17.63 1.32 8.31
N SER A 17 17.38 2.62 8.09
CA SER A 17 17.80 3.66 9.03
C SER A 17 16.86 4.85 9.00
N SER A 18 16.91 5.67 10.05
CA SER A 18 16.33 7.01 9.99
C SER A 18 17.04 7.84 8.90
N THR A 19 16.28 8.73 8.27
CA THR A 19 16.81 9.67 7.28
C THR A 19 16.34 11.09 7.53
N THR A 20 17.23 12.03 7.21
CA THR A 20 16.95 13.47 7.15
C THR A 20 17.20 14.02 5.74
N SER A 21 17.59 13.16 4.78
CA SER A 21 17.90 13.55 3.40
C SER A 21 16.62 13.86 2.62
N GLU A 22 16.57 15.01 1.96
CA GLU A 22 15.39 15.45 1.21
C GLU A 22 15.07 14.52 0.03
N ASP A 23 16.08 14.00 -0.66
CA ASP A 23 15.89 13.09 -1.80
C ASP A 23 15.22 11.77 -1.37
N GLU A 24 15.62 11.24 -0.21
CA GLU A 24 15.07 10.00 0.33
C GLU A 24 13.66 10.20 0.90
N MET A 25 13.39 11.37 1.50
CA MET A 25 12.05 11.76 1.93
C MET A 25 11.10 11.88 0.73
N LEU A 26 11.56 12.48 -0.38
CA LEU A 26 10.79 12.58 -1.62
C LEU A 26 10.53 11.20 -2.23
N ALA A 27 11.54 10.33 -2.27
CA ALA A 27 11.38 8.97 -2.76
C ALA A 27 10.39 8.17 -1.90
N GLY A 28 10.50 8.26 -0.57
CA GLY A 28 9.57 7.64 0.38
C GLY A 28 8.15 8.19 0.23
N HIS A 29 8.00 9.51 0.11
CA HIS A 29 6.69 10.14 -0.09
C HIS A 29 6.01 9.64 -1.37
N LYS A 30 6.78 9.57 -2.47
CA LYS A 30 6.29 8.99 -3.72
C LYS A 30 5.83 7.55 -3.54
N LEU A 31 6.55 6.72 -2.77
CA LEU A 31 6.13 5.35 -2.49
C LEU A 31 4.80 5.26 -1.73
N ILE A 32 4.56 6.18 -0.80
CA ILE A 32 3.29 6.23 -0.05
C ILE A 32 2.16 6.62 -0.99
N THR A 33 2.35 7.67 -1.79
CA THR A 33 1.37 8.12 -2.78
C THR A 33 1.06 7.03 -3.80
N ASP A 34 2.09 6.36 -4.33
CA ASP A 34 1.94 5.23 -5.25
C ASP A 34 1.20 4.06 -4.60
N SER A 35 1.42 3.80 -3.31
CA SER A 35 0.72 2.74 -2.59
C SER A 35 -0.78 2.99 -2.47
N VAL A 36 -1.21 4.24 -2.26
CA VAL A 36 -2.62 4.63 -2.27
C VAL A 36 -3.20 4.56 -3.68
N ALA A 37 -2.46 5.02 -4.68
CA ALA A 37 -2.89 4.86 -6.08
C ALA A 37 -3.09 3.39 -6.46
N GLN A 38 -2.22 2.48 -5.97
CA GLN A 38 -2.35 1.04 -6.17
C GLN A 38 -3.58 0.41 -5.49
N GLN A 39 -4.12 1.03 -4.43
CA GLN A 39 -5.36 0.54 -3.80
C GLN A 39 -6.52 0.56 -4.78
N ARG A 40 -6.56 1.52 -5.72
CA ARG A 40 -7.58 1.55 -6.78
C ARG A 40 -7.62 0.25 -7.60
N ALA A 41 -6.47 -0.23 -8.05
CA ALA A 41 -6.42 -1.47 -8.84
C ALA A 41 -6.91 -2.67 -8.01
N THR A 42 -6.58 -2.69 -6.72
CA THR A 42 -6.98 -3.75 -5.79
C THR A 42 -8.49 -3.75 -5.56
N ILE A 43 -9.11 -2.59 -5.34
CA ILE A 43 -10.56 -2.49 -5.13
C ILE A 43 -11.34 -2.78 -6.42
N VAL A 44 -10.85 -2.35 -7.59
CA VAL A 44 -11.47 -2.70 -8.89
C VAL A 44 -11.48 -4.21 -9.07
N ARG A 45 -10.36 -4.89 -8.77
CA ARG A 45 -10.28 -6.36 -8.81
C ARG A 45 -11.26 -6.99 -7.81
N SER A 46 -11.31 -6.48 -6.58
CA SER A 46 -12.26 -6.95 -5.55
C SER A 46 -13.72 -6.77 -5.98
N LEU A 47 -14.05 -5.65 -6.63
CA LEU A 47 -15.41 -5.34 -7.07
C LEU A 47 -15.85 -6.21 -8.26
N LEU A 48 -14.94 -6.46 -9.22
CA LEU A 48 -15.23 -7.29 -10.39
C LEU A 48 -15.35 -8.79 -10.04
N TYR A 49 -14.47 -9.29 -9.15
CA TYR A 49 -14.37 -10.72 -8.87
C TYR A 49 -14.93 -11.16 -7.51
N GLY A 50 -15.17 -10.24 -6.58
CA GLY A 50 -15.60 -10.58 -5.22
C GLY A 50 -17.04 -11.08 -5.13
N GLN A 51 -17.91 -10.61 -6.03
CA GLN A 51 -19.33 -10.98 -6.06
C GLN A 51 -19.76 -11.35 -7.49
N PRO A 52 -19.48 -12.58 -7.95
CA PRO A 52 -19.76 -13.01 -9.31
C PRO A 52 -21.26 -12.93 -9.66
N HIS A 53 -22.15 -13.03 -8.67
CA HIS A 53 -23.59 -12.90 -8.87
C HIS A 53 -24.02 -11.50 -9.34
N LEU A 54 -23.19 -10.47 -9.24
CA LEU A 54 -23.50 -9.12 -9.71
C LEU A 54 -22.99 -8.88 -11.14
N THR A 55 -21.90 -9.56 -11.52
CA THR A 55 -21.26 -9.41 -12.84
C THR A 55 -21.73 -10.43 -13.85
N ILE A 56 -22.10 -11.65 -13.44
CA ILE A 56 -22.49 -12.77 -14.31
C ILE A 56 -23.91 -12.67 -14.91
N PRO A 57 -24.97 -12.21 -14.19
CA PRO A 57 -26.33 -12.19 -14.73
C PRO A 57 -26.53 -11.48 -16.07
N PRO A 58 -25.92 -10.30 -16.37
CA PRO A 58 -26.06 -9.69 -17.68
C PRO A 58 -25.50 -10.59 -18.80
N TYR A 59 -24.45 -11.37 -18.53
CA TYR A 59 -23.91 -12.34 -19.48
C TYR A 59 -24.78 -13.60 -19.61
N ILE A 60 -25.47 -14.03 -18.54
CA ILE A 60 -26.41 -15.17 -18.60
C ILE A 60 -27.68 -14.80 -19.37
N LEU A 61 -28.28 -13.65 -19.08
CA LEU A 61 -29.45 -13.14 -19.84
C LEU A 61 -29.09 -12.97 -21.32
N PHE A 62 -27.86 -12.55 -21.59
CA PHE A 62 -27.31 -12.44 -22.92
C PHE A 62 -27.14 -13.80 -23.62
N LEU A 63 -26.59 -14.82 -22.93
CA LEU A 63 -26.46 -16.17 -23.47
C LEU A 63 -27.83 -16.77 -23.81
N SER A 64 -28.83 -16.52 -22.95
CA SER A 64 -30.21 -16.93 -23.18
C SER A 64 -30.85 -16.24 -24.39
N TRP A 65 -30.53 -14.97 -24.64
CA TRP A 65 -31.01 -14.24 -25.83
C TRP A 65 -30.32 -14.73 -27.11
N LEU A 66 -29.03 -15.05 -27.05
CA LEU A 66 -28.25 -15.58 -28.18
C LEU A 66 -28.78 -16.95 -28.65
N CYS A 67 -29.16 -17.81 -27.71
CA CYS A 67 -29.83 -19.08 -28.03
C CYS A 67 -31.23 -18.88 -28.66
N SER A 68 -31.84 -17.70 -28.49
CA SER A 68 -33.19 -17.40 -29.00
C SER A 68 -33.19 -16.71 -30.37
N LYS A 69 -32.16 -15.91 -30.71
CA LYS A 69 -32.02 -15.23 -32.00
C LYS A 69 -30.65 -15.45 -32.61
N ASN A 70 -30.62 -16.00 -33.83
CA ASN A 70 -29.41 -16.35 -34.60
C ASN A 70 -28.64 -15.11 -35.16
N ASN A 71 -28.53 -14.02 -34.39
CA ASN A 71 -27.94 -12.74 -34.81
C ASN A 71 -26.71 -12.37 -33.95
N ILE A 72 -25.60 -13.02 -34.27
CA ILE A 72 -24.29 -12.88 -33.59
C ILE A 72 -23.76 -11.42 -33.56
N PRO A 73 -23.86 -10.60 -34.63
CA PRO A 73 -23.26 -9.25 -34.63
C PRO A 73 -23.89 -8.29 -33.63
N THR A 74 -25.23 -8.25 -33.54
CA THR A 74 -25.95 -7.41 -32.59
C THR A 74 -25.64 -7.81 -31.15
N ALA A 75 -25.45 -9.12 -30.93
CA ALA A 75 -25.09 -9.64 -29.63
C ALA A 75 -23.72 -9.14 -29.16
N LEU A 76 -22.71 -9.24 -30.04
CA LEU A 76 -21.36 -8.79 -29.73
C LEU A 76 -21.30 -7.31 -29.36
N LEU A 77 -22.08 -6.47 -30.05
CA LEU A 77 -22.19 -5.04 -29.76
C LEU A 77 -22.80 -4.76 -28.37
N PHE A 78 -23.82 -5.51 -27.98
CA PHE A 78 -24.47 -5.35 -26.67
C PHE A 78 -23.54 -5.80 -25.52
N CYS A 79 -22.83 -6.92 -25.69
CA CYS A 79 -21.82 -7.37 -24.72
C CYS A 79 -20.69 -6.36 -24.52
N ALA A 80 -20.20 -5.78 -25.61
CA ALA A 80 -19.21 -4.71 -25.54
C ALA A 80 -19.77 -3.50 -24.78
N GLY A 81 -21.01 -3.08 -25.09
CA GLY A 81 -21.70 -1.99 -24.41
C GLY A 81 -21.89 -2.22 -22.91
N CYS A 82 -22.38 -3.40 -22.50
CA CYS A 82 -22.53 -3.76 -21.08
C CYS A 82 -21.19 -3.78 -20.36
N THR A 83 -20.14 -4.33 -20.99
CA THR A 83 -18.80 -4.37 -20.40
C THR A 83 -18.26 -2.96 -20.19
N ILE A 84 -18.39 -2.07 -21.19
CA ILE A 84 -17.98 -0.66 -21.09
C ILE A 84 -18.78 0.07 -20.00
N ALA A 85 -20.10 -0.18 -19.90
CA ALA A 85 -20.95 0.43 -18.89
C ALA A 85 -20.54 0.02 -17.46
N ILE A 86 -20.29 -1.27 -17.24
CA ILE A 86 -19.82 -1.79 -15.95
C ILE A 86 -18.46 -1.21 -15.60
N LEU A 87 -17.49 -1.24 -16.53
CA LEU A 87 -16.15 -0.68 -16.30
C LEU A 87 -16.20 0.84 -16.04
N SER A 88 -17.07 1.58 -16.73
CA SER A 88 -17.25 3.02 -16.50
C SER A 88 -17.86 3.32 -15.14
N ALA A 89 -18.85 2.53 -14.70
CA ALA A 89 -19.45 2.66 -13.37
C ALA A 89 -18.41 2.37 -12.29
N VAL A 90 -17.68 1.26 -12.39
CA VAL A 90 -16.59 0.89 -11.47
C VAL A 90 -15.50 1.95 -11.43
N GLY A 91 -15.13 2.52 -12.59
CA GLY A 91 -14.22 3.65 -12.67
C GLY A 91 -14.70 4.80 -11.79
N ARG A 92 -15.92 5.31 -12.03
CA ARG A 92 -16.50 6.42 -11.26
C ARG A 92 -16.57 6.13 -9.76
N PHE A 93 -16.94 4.92 -9.36
CA PHE A 93 -17.02 4.58 -7.93
C PHE A 93 -15.66 4.52 -7.24
N THR A 94 -14.56 4.36 -7.98
CA THR A 94 -13.21 4.20 -7.43
C THR A 94 -12.32 5.42 -7.60
N ASP A 95 -12.79 6.48 -8.29
CA ASP A 95 -12.02 7.70 -8.55
C ASP A 95 -11.60 8.43 -7.26
N GLY A 96 -12.29 8.22 -6.14
CA GLY A 96 -11.90 8.80 -4.85
C GLY A 96 -10.52 8.34 -4.35
N TYR A 97 -10.01 7.16 -4.77
CA TYR A 97 -8.63 6.76 -4.48
C TYR A 97 -7.60 7.60 -5.24
N ILE A 98 -7.93 8.05 -6.46
CA ILE A 98 -7.07 8.93 -7.24
C ILE A 98 -7.03 10.30 -6.57
N ALA A 99 -8.19 10.85 -6.21
CA ALA A 99 -8.27 12.13 -5.52
C ALA A 99 -7.48 12.15 -4.20
N GLU A 100 -7.56 11.07 -3.41
CA GLU A 100 -6.78 10.97 -2.17
C GLU A 100 -5.27 10.82 -2.45
N ALA A 101 -4.88 10.05 -3.46
CA ALA A 101 -3.48 9.95 -3.89
C ALA A 101 -2.94 11.30 -4.39
N GLU A 102 -3.70 12.06 -5.18
CA GLU A 102 -3.33 13.41 -5.63
C GLU A 102 -3.20 14.40 -4.48
N LYS A 103 -4.12 14.34 -3.51
CA LYS A 103 -4.05 15.15 -2.30
C LYS A 103 -2.79 14.84 -1.49
N LEU A 104 -2.47 13.55 -1.32
CA LEU A 104 -1.25 13.11 -0.66
C LEU A 104 0.00 13.55 -1.44
N GLY A 105 0.03 13.35 -2.76
CA GLY A 105 1.14 13.72 -3.64
C GLY A 105 1.33 15.22 -3.85
N SER A 106 0.40 16.05 -3.38
CA SER A 106 0.53 17.51 -3.44
C SER A 106 1.64 18.03 -2.53
N LYS A 107 2.19 19.22 -2.82
CA LYS A 107 3.19 19.87 -1.95
C LYS A 107 2.73 19.96 -0.48
N ARG A 108 1.44 20.25 -0.27
CA ARG A 108 0.82 20.31 1.05
C ARG A 108 0.79 18.94 1.75
N GLY A 109 0.51 17.88 1.00
CA GLY A 109 0.54 16.50 1.51
C GLY A 109 1.95 16.05 1.88
N TYR A 110 2.94 16.39 1.05
CA TYR A 110 4.36 16.17 1.35
C TYR A 110 4.80 16.88 2.64
N GLU A 111 4.52 18.17 2.78
CA GLU A 111 4.89 18.96 3.95
C GLU A 111 4.21 18.43 5.23
N ALA A 112 2.90 18.13 5.15
CA ALA A 112 2.13 17.59 6.28
C ALA A 112 2.59 16.18 6.71
N MET A 113 3.21 15.41 5.82
CA MET A 113 3.67 14.06 6.13
C MET A 113 5.14 14.01 6.52
N MET A 114 6.02 14.73 5.81
CA MET A 114 7.47 14.61 5.94
C MET A 114 8.13 15.75 6.72
N LYS A 115 7.58 16.97 6.66
CA LYS A 115 8.19 18.16 7.29
C LYS A 115 7.50 18.61 8.58
N THR A 116 6.51 17.84 9.05
CA THR A 116 5.82 18.15 10.31
C THR A 116 6.71 17.83 11.51
N GLU A 117 6.78 18.75 12.47
CA GLU A 117 7.59 18.59 13.67
C GLU A 117 7.21 17.32 14.45
N GLY A 118 8.24 16.63 14.96
CA GLY A 118 8.09 15.36 15.66
C GLY A 118 7.85 14.16 14.74
N HIS A 119 7.85 14.32 13.41
CA HIS A 119 7.86 13.18 12.49
C HIS A 119 9.28 12.69 12.26
N GLU A 120 9.49 11.40 12.43
CA GLU A 120 10.72 10.71 12.07
C GLU A 120 10.46 9.72 10.95
N ILE A 121 11.33 9.77 9.94
CA ILE A 121 11.18 9.03 8.69
C ILE A 121 12.25 7.96 8.66
N VAL A 122 11.78 6.72 8.60
CA VAL A 122 12.63 5.54 8.48
C VAL A 122 12.52 5.03 7.05
N VAL A 123 13.65 4.83 6.39
CA VAL A 123 13.69 4.33 5.01
C VAL A 123 14.47 3.03 4.94
N ALA A 124 13.98 2.12 4.10
CA ALA A 124 14.67 0.90 3.73
C ALA A 124 15.32 1.09 2.36
N ARG A 125 16.63 0.91 2.31
CA ARG A 125 17.47 1.06 1.12
C ARG A 125 17.96 -0.30 0.63
N TRP A 126 18.02 -0.47 -0.68
CA TRP A 126 18.46 -1.73 -1.29
C TRP A 126 19.45 -1.48 -2.42
N GLY A 127 20.51 -2.29 -2.45
CA GLY A 127 21.48 -2.30 -3.54
C GLY A 127 22.59 -1.24 -3.41
N PRO A 128 23.57 -1.28 -4.33
CA PRO A 128 24.75 -0.41 -4.28
C PRO A 128 24.41 1.07 -4.46
N GLU A 129 23.33 1.38 -5.18
CA GLU A 129 22.82 2.74 -5.39
C GLU A 129 21.93 3.25 -4.25
N LYS A 130 21.78 2.48 -3.16
CA LYS A 130 20.98 2.84 -1.98
C LYS A 130 19.54 3.25 -2.34
N GLU A 131 18.92 2.53 -3.28
CA GLU A 131 17.57 2.85 -3.75
C GLU A 131 16.55 2.69 -2.63
N VAL A 132 15.68 3.70 -2.43
CA VAL A 132 14.61 3.64 -1.43
C VAL A 132 13.52 2.67 -1.90
N ILE A 133 13.36 1.57 -1.16
CA ILE A 133 12.40 0.51 -1.45
C ILE A 133 11.23 0.44 -0.46
N GLY A 134 11.37 1.11 0.68
CA GLY A 134 10.30 1.21 1.65
C GLY A 134 10.49 2.39 2.59
N VAL A 135 9.40 2.80 3.22
CA VAL A 135 9.34 3.96 4.11
C VAL A 135 8.35 3.70 5.24
N ALA A 136 8.69 4.17 6.42
CA ALA A 136 7.79 4.31 7.56
C ALA A 136 7.90 5.75 8.09
N VAL A 137 6.74 6.38 8.32
CA VAL A 137 6.66 7.71 8.93
C VAL A 137 6.05 7.55 10.30
N VAL A 138 6.76 7.98 11.33
CA VAL A 138 6.32 7.87 12.72
C VAL A 138 6.29 9.25 13.34
N LYS A 139 5.16 9.60 13.94
CA LYS A 139 5.06 10.78 14.81
C LYS A 139 5.45 10.37 16.22
N ILE A 140 6.46 11.03 16.77
CA ILE A 140 6.92 10.87 18.15
C ILE A 140 6.09 11.81 19.02
N GLY A 141 5.31 11.24 19.93
CA GLY A 141 4.62 11.97 20.98
C GLY A 141 5.38 11.88 22.31
N GLU A 142 4.84 12.53 23.34
CA GLU A 142 5.45 12.55 24.68
C GLU A 142 5.42 11.18 25.38
N GLU A 143 4.37 10.38 25.15
CA GLU A 143 4.19 9.09 25.82
C GLU A 143 4.13 7.89 24.85
N ARG A 144 4.02 8.13 23.54
CA ARG A 144 3.84 7.07 22.54
C ARG A 144 4.27 7.47 21.13
N GLY A 145 4.63 6.48 20.33
CA GLY A 145 4.86 6.62 18.89
C GLY A 145 3.60 6.32 18.07
N VAL A 146 3.29 7.14 17.08
CA VAL A 146 2.15 6.95 16.18
C VAL A 146 2.63 6.77 14.75
N LEU A 147 2.46 5.57 14.19
CA LEU A 147 2.85 5.25 12.83
C LEU A 147 1.83 5.82 11.84
N LYS A 148 2.24 6.85 11.10
CA LYS A 148 1.40 7.65 10.19
C LYS A 148 1.36 7.08 8.78
N ALA A 149 2.41 6.42 8.33
CA ALA A 149 2.44 5.78 7.03
C ALA A 149 3.44 4.62 7.01
N LEU A 150 3.13 3.57 6.25
CA LEU A 150 4.02 2.47 5.95
C LEU A 150 3.83 2.09 4.48
N ALA A 151 4.90 2.12 3.69
CA ALA A 151 4.83 1.67 2.31
C ALA A 151 6.09 0.90 1.94
N VAL A 152 5.91 -0.18 1.20
CA VAL A 152 6.99 -0.96 0.60
C VAL A 152 6.67 -1.16 -0.87
N ARG A 153 7.68 -0.98 -1.72
CA ARG A 153 7.58 -1.27 -3.15
C ARG A 153 7.08 -2.69 -3.38
N LEU A 154 6.15 -2.86 -4.32
CA LEU A 154 5.45 -4.12 -4.57
C LEU A 154 6.41 -5.31 -4.76
N ARG A 155 7.50 -5.10 -5.51
CA ARG A 155 8.52 -6.12 -5.80
C ARG A 155 9.31 -6.62 -4.58
N TYR A 156 9.32 -5.86 -3.48
CA TYR A 156 10.02 -6.22 -2.22
C TYR A 156 9.05 -6.56 -1.09
N ARG A 157 7.73 -6.59 -1.35
CA ARG A 157 6.77 -7.07 -0.36
C ARG A 157 6.95 -8.56 -0.13
N LYS A 158 6.60 -9.03 1.07
CA LYS A 158 6.76 -10.44 1.52
C LYS A 158 8.22 -10.90 1.68
N HIS A 159 9.22 -10.02 1.53
CA HIS A 159 10.63 -10.30 1.81
C HIS A 159 11.10 -9.78 3.18
N GLY A 160 10.18 -9.57 4.14
CA GLY A 160 10.51 -9.09 5.49
C GLY A 160 10.82 -7.59 5.62
N VAL A 161 10.96 -6.84 4.52
CA VAL A 161 11.26 -5.39 4.53
C VAL A 161 10.28 -4.59 5.40
N GLY A 162 8.98 -4.89 5.32
CA GLY A 162 7.96 -4.22 6.13
C GLY A 162 8.12 -4.47 7.63
N ARG A 163 8.57 -5.67 8.03
CA ARG A 163 8.86 -5.99 9.43
C ARG A 163 10.09 -5.23 9.91
N GLY A 164 11.17 -5.22 9.12
CA GLY A 164 12.38 -4.46 9.47
C GLY A 164 12.14 -2.95 9.61
N LEU A 165 11.26 -2.38 8.77
CA LEU A 165 10.83 -0.98 8.92
C LEU A 165 10.09 -0.73 10.24
N LEU A 166 9.27 -1.69 10.68
CA LEU A 166 8.57 -1.59 11.97
C LEU A 166 9.53 -1.77 13.14
N GLU A 167 10.49 -2.68 13.06
CA GLU A 167 11.53 -2.89 14.08
C GLU A 167 12.38 -1.64 14.27
N GLU A 168 12.78 -1.00 13.17
CA GLU A 168 13.54 0.24 13.20
C GLU A 168 12.70 1.42 13.71
N ALA A 169 11.44 1.51 13.28
CA ALA A 169 10.50 2.52 13.78
C ALA A 169 10.28 2.41 15.29
N VAL A 170 10.11 1.19 15.82
CA VAL A 170 9.97 0.94 17.25
C VAL A 170 11.25 1.32 18.00
N ARG A 171 12.42 0.93 17.47
CA ARG A 171 13.73 1.30 18.03
C ARG A 171 13.88 2.82 18.15
N VAL A 172 13.53 3.55 17.09
CA VAL A 172 13.58 5.02 17.03
C VAL A 172 12.67 5.67 18.07
N VAL A 173 11.41 5.20 18.18
CA VAL A 173 10.48 5.73 19.19
C VAL A 173 11.00 5.48 20.59
N ARG A 174 11.45 4.26 20.87
CA ARG A 174 11.94 3.87 22.20
C ARG A 174 13.19 4.62 22.62
N ALA A 175 14.08 4.91 21.66
CA ALA A 175 15.28 5.71 21.90
C ALA A 175 14.94 7.16 22.34
N LYS A 176 13.81 7.71 21.91
CA LYS A 176 13.41 9.11 22.18
C LYS A 176 12.39 9.28 23.30
N VAL A 177 11.45 8.35 23.43
CA VAL A 177 10.33 8.42 24.39
C VAL A 177 10.59 7.56 25.63
N GLY A 178 11.27 6.43 25.46
CA GLY A 178 11.57 5.47 26.53
C GLY A 178 11.39 4.03 26.07
N ALA A 179 12.09 3.10 26.74
CA ALA A 179 12.17 1.69 26.35
C ALA A 179 10.79 1.00 26.21
N GLU A 180 9.82 1.37 27.05
CA GLU A 180 8.47 0.77 27.07
C GLU A 180 7.44 1.61 26.31
N ALA A 181 7.86 2.63 25.56
CA ALA A 181 6.94 3.50 24.84
C ALA A 181 6.12 2.69 23.81
N PRO A 182 4.78 2.70 23.88
CA PRO A 182 3.94 1.97 22.94
C PRO A 182 4.00 2.62 21.56
N VAL A 183 4.02 1.79 20.53
CA VAL A 183 3.92 2.22 19.13
C VAL A 183 2.62 1.70 18.53
N VAL A 184 1.80 2.60 18.01
CA VAL A 184 0.48 2.27 17.45
C VAL A 184 0.33 2.84 16.05
N PHE A 185 -0.45 2.18 15.19
CA PHE A 185 -0.86 2.79 13.93
C PHE A 185 -1.81 3.97 14.19
N ALA A 186 -1.71 5.02 13.38
CA ALA A 186 -2.69 6.09 13.39
C ALA A 186 -4.07 5.56 12.96
N ASP A 187 -5.14 6.04 13.60
CA ASP A 187 -6.51 5.64 13.22
C ASP A 187 -6.83 5.98 11.76
N HIS A 188 -6.35 7.14 11.32
CA HIS A 188 -6.43 7.60 9.94
C HIS A 188 -5.01 7.74 9.37
N HIS A 189 -4.67 6.85 8.44
CA HIS A 189 -3.42 6.84 7.68
C HIS A 189 -3.71 6.59 6.19
N PRO A 190 -2.78 6.89 5.27
CA PRO A 190 -3.00 6.73 3.83
C PRO A 190 -3.61 5.37 3.45
N ASN A 191 -3.08 4.29 4.04
CA ASN A 191 -3.56 2.93 3.72
C ASN A 191 -4.89 2.53 4.40
N SER A 192 -5.41 3.29 5.37
CA SER A 192 -6.70 3.00 6.03
C SER A 192 -7.86 3.72 5.36
N PHE A 193 -7.59 4.50 4.31
CA PHE A 193 -8.64 5.13 3.50
C PHE A 193 -9.56 4.08 2.88
N ARG A 194 -10.87 4.32 3.02
CA ARG A 194 -11.96 3.52 2.45
C ARG A 194 -12.98 4.45 1.85
N LEU A 195 -13.49 4.09 0.68
CA LEU A 195 -14.57 4.85 0.04
C LEU A 195 -15.90 4.52 0.69
N ALA A 196 -16.60 5.54 1.18
CA ALA A 196 -17.93 5.39 1.79
C ALA A 196 -18.99 4.90 0.78
N SER A 197 -18.80 5.20 -0.52
CA SER A 197 -19.64 4.74 -1.61
C SER A 197 -19.50 3.24 -1.92
N VAL A 198 -18.45 2.58 -1.42
CA VAL A 198 -18.17 1.17 -1.68
C VAL A 198 -18.66 0.33 -0.49
N PRO A 199 -19.55 -0.66 -0.71
CA PRO A 199 -20.02 -1.54 0.35
C PRO A 199 -18.86 -2.23 1.08
N LYS A 200 -19.01 -2.38 2.41
CA LYS A 200 -17.97 -2.94 3.30
C LYS A 200 -17.46 -4.32 2.86
N VAL A 201 -18.30 -5.13 2.21
CA VAL A 201 -17.93 -6.45 1.71
C VAL A 201 -16.74 -6.42 0.74
N PHE A 202 -16.59 -5.36 -0.06
CA PHE A 202 -15.49 -5.21 -1.01
C PHE A 202 -14.20 -4.68 -0.37
N ASN A 203 -14.32 -4.01 0.78
CA ASN A 203 -13.21 -3.49 1.57
C ASN A 203 -12.50 -4.56 2.41
N THR A 204 -13.08 -5.76 2.52
CA THR A 204 -12.56 -6.88 3.32
C THR A 204 -11.11 -7.25 3.00
N VAL A 205 -10.66 -7.07 1.75
CA VAL A 205 -9.26 -7.28 1.36
C VAL A 205 -8.33 -6.33 2.11
N PHE A 206 -8.67 -5.04 2.14
CA PHE A 206 -7.87 -4.04 2.84
C PHE A 206 -7.92 -4.22 4.36
N ASP A 207 -9.09 -4.59 4.89
CA ASP A 207 -9.25 -4.78 6.34
C ASP A 207 -8.40 -5.97 6.83
N LYS A 208 -8.27 -7.03 6.02
CA LYS A 208 -7.35 -8.15 6.29
C LYS A 208 -5.89 -7.72 6.24
N GLU A 209 -5.50 -6.92 5.25
CA GLU A 209 -4.12 -6.42 5.13
C GLU A 209 -3.76 -5.48 6.30
N GLU A 210 -4.68 -4.60 6.70
CA GLU A 210 -4.50 -3.69 7.82
C GLU A 210 -4.43 -4.45 9.15
N ALA A 211 -5.31 -5.43 9.37
CA ALA A 211 -5.26 -6.30 10.54
C ALA A 211 -3.92 -7.05 10.63
N LYS A 212 -3.39 -7.53 9.50
CA LYS A 212 -2.07 -8.17 9.43
C LYS A 212 -0.94 -7.20 9.76
N ALA A 213 -1.00 -5.97 9.25
CA ALA A 213 0.00 -4.95 9.55
C ALA A 213 0.00 -4.56 11.04
N ARG A 214 -1.19 -4.36 11.64
CA ARG A 214 -1.34 -4.09 13.08
C ARG A 214 -0.85 -5.25 13.93
N ALA A 215 -1.18 -6.50 13.56
CA ALA A 215 -0.68 -7.68 14.24
C ALA A 215 0.86 -7.78 14.19
N MET A 216 1.46 -7.46 13.04
CA MET A 216 2.92 -7.44 12.88
C MET A 216 3.59 -6.37 13.74
N LEU A 217 3.00 -5.16 13.86
CA LEU A 217 3.52 -4.14 14.76
C LEU A 217 3.44 -4.58 16.23
N ASN A 218 2.31 -5.17 16.64
CA ASN A 218 2.15 -5.69 18.00
C ASN A 218 3.14 -6.81 18.31
N ASP A 219 3.48 -7.65 17.34
CA ASP A 219 4.48 -8.70 17.46
C ASP A 219 5.88 -8.10 17.64
N VAL A 220 6.27 -7.18 16.75
CA VAL A 220 7.56 -6.48 16.82
C VAL A 220 7.74 -5.70 18.13
N ALA A 221 6.69 -5.01 18.59
CA ALA A 221 6.72 -4.27 19.84
C ALA A 221 6.92 -5.18 21.07
N LYS A 222 6.52 -6.47 21.01
CA LYS A 222 6.76 -7.44 22.08
C LYS A 222 8.13 -8.11 22.00
N ILE A 223 8.66 -8.30 20.79
CA ILE A 223 9.87 -9.10 20.53
C ILE A 223 11.17 -8.34 20.81
N GLN A 224 11.17 -7.00 20.84
CA GLN A 224 12.34 -6.24 21.26
C GLN A 224 12.30 -6.06 22.80
N PRO A 225 12.95 -6.91 23.62
CA PRO A 225 13.44 -6.47 24.91
C PRO A 225 14.65 -5.54 24.67
N VAL A 226 14.83 -4.64 25.62
CA VAL A 226 15.92 -3.66 25.75
C VAL A 226 17.30 -4.21 25.36
#